data_AF-A0A7C6HYC2-F1
#
_entry.id   AF-A0A7C6HYC2-F1
#
_cell.length_a   1.000
_cell.length_b   1.000
_cell.length_c   1.000
_cell.angle_alpha   90.00
_cell.angle_beta   90.00
_cell.angle_gamma   90.00
#
_symmetry.space_group_name_H-M   'P 1'
#
loop_
_entity.id
_entity.type
_entity.pdbx_description
1 polymer ?
#
loop_
_entity_poly.entity_id
_entity_poly.type
_entity_poly.pdbx_seq_one_letter_code
_entity_poly.pdbx_strand_id
1 'polypeptide(L)'
;MRRHVIAIVILTLSLHTNLFADIAPNPIESKSISPKEQTSIRMVSEKVVVDLYNDSSVVTCSFEMENLGEQEKVQIGFPEMTFHYYQQKSKVDEASRFLVKENGKVVQVDFPDSLKYNQEYREKVERYQIREEWYLWESEFQKGESKTIEVEYSLPFGMLRNTNERFFTYLLSTGADWNGTIGKAEIIVNLKDIEPDSLVSMTPDNYVITNDRLTWTFTDLEPTTKDDIQIYYNSNKILYTGKKPVPAVIMIDGKVEKDFKLNTMDPKDIAGFKVIKDPEEAKKYTDQVEGGVVIIYTTDLILNTINELIQSKSKEKADFSDYQQLIEGYDLFINQEKTDFWQIVDVESKSVTKVEIIDSKEGKNKIMIHQD
;
A
#
# COMPACT_ATOMS: atom_id res chain seq x y z
N MET A 1 10.00 15.18 58.86
CA MET A 1 9.40 15.19 57.51
C MET A 1 10.50 15.27 56.46
N ARG A 2 11.01 14.13 55.99
CA ARG A 2 11.91 14.05 54.82
C ARG A 2 11.07 13.54 53.65
N ARG A 3 10.88 14.38 52.63
CA ARG A 3 10.20 14.00 51.39
C ARG A 3 11.20 13.23 50.52
N HIS A 4 10.99 11.93 50.39
CA HIS A 4 11.66 11.11 49.39
C HIS A 4 10.99 11.38 48.04
N VAL A 5 11.71 12.01 47.11
CA VAL A 5 11.33 12.05 45.69
C VAL A 5 11.88 10.78 45.06
N ILE A 6 10.99 9.83 44.79
CA ILE A 6 11.32 8.62 44.02
C ILE A 6 11.33 9.05 42.55
N ALA A 7 12.51 9.09 41.94
CA ALA A 7 12.64 9.22 40.49
C ALA A 7 12.34 7.85 39.86
N ILE A 8 11.21 7.74 39.16
CA ILE A 8 10.86 6.58 38.34
C ILE A 8 11.59 6.76 37.00
N VAL A 9 12.67 6.01 36.80
CA VAL A 9 13.29 5.84 35.48
C VAL A 9 12.47 4.79 34.74
N ILE A 10 11.64 5.22 33.79
CA ILE A 10 10.94 4.33 32.85
C ILE A 10 11.98 3.90 31.82
N LEU A 11 12.53 2.70 32.00
CA LEU A 11 13.36 2.04 31.00
C LEU A 11 12.41 1.48 29.92
N THR A 12 12.17 2.26 28.86
CA THR A 12 11.52 1.76 27.64
C THR A 12 12.49 0.80 26.95
N LEU A 13 12.40 -0.48 27.32
CA LEU A 13 12.96 -1.59 26.53
C LEU A 13 12.13 -1.68 25.25
N SER A 14 12.58 -0.96 24.23
CA SER A 14 12.14 -1.16 22.85
C SER A 14 12.64 -2.53 22.40
N LEU A 15 11.84 -3.57 22.66
CA LEU A 15 11.97 -4.86 22.00
C LEU A 15 11.66 -4.64 20.52
N HIS A 16 12.68 -4.24 19.76
CA HIS A 16 12.65 -4.29 18.31
C HIS A 16 12.76 -5.76 17.95
N THR A 17 11.63 -6.38 17.62
CA THR A 17 11.65 -7.63 16.88
C THR A 17 12.20 -7.29 15.51
N ASN A 18 13.47 -7.59 15.28
CA ASN A 18 14.03 -7.57 13.93
C ASN A 18 13.27 -8.64 13.14
N LEU A 19 12.70 -8.23 12.00
CA LEU A 19 12.04 -9.10 11.04
C LEU A 19 13.07 -9.37 9.95
N PHE A 20 13.08 -10.57 9.38
CA PHE A 20 14.18 -10.99 8.50
C PHE A 20 13.76 -11.37 7.05
N ALA A 21 14.46 -10.97 5.94
CA ALA A 21 14.13 -11.34 4.50
C ALA A 21 15.26 -11.54 3.45
N ASP A 22 16.48 -11.20 3.76
CA ASP A 22 17.67 -11.29 2.90
C ASP A 22 18.38 -12.60 3.24
N ILE A 23 19.31 -13.05 2.39
CA ILE A 23 20.24 -14.07 2.82
C ILE A 23 21.07 -13.51 3.98
N ALA A 24 21.16 -14.27 5.06
CA ALA A 24 21.95 -13.93 6.23
C ALA A 24 22.77 -15.16 6.64
N PRO A 25 23.96 -14.99 7.27
CA PRO A 25 24.55 -16.07 8.06
C PRO A 25 23.53 -16.55 9.10
N ASN A 26 23.49 -17.85 9.42
CA ASN A 26 22.43 -18.43 10.26
C ASN A 26 22.07 -17.56 11.50
N PRO A 27 20.84 -17.03 11.58
CA PRO A 27 20.43 -16.12 12.65
C PRO A 27 20.20 -16.81 14.00
N ILE A 28 20.03 -18.13 14.02
CA ILE A 28 19.98 -18.94 15.24
C ILE A 28 21.38 -19.00 15.88
N GLU A 29 22.43 -18.91 15.07
CA GLU A 29 23.80 -18.79 15.53
C GLU A 29 24.20 -17.35 15.85
N SER A 30 23.64 -16.33 15.17
CA SER A 30 23.91 -14.91 15.45
C SER A 30 23.29 -14.41 16.76
N LYS A 31 22.16 -15.00 17.20
CA LYS A 31 21.47 -14.65 18.47
C LYS A 31 21.85 -15.53 19.67
N SER A 32 22.69 -16.55 19.50
CA SER A 32 23.10 -17.44 20.59
C SER A 32 24.30 -16.85 21.35
N ILE A 33 24.24 -16.87 22.68
CA ILE A 33 25.12 -16.18 23.64
C ILE A 33 26.53 -16.81 23.65
N SER A 34 27.25 -16.68 22.54
CA SER A 34 28.66 -17.02 22.39
C SER A 34 29.31 -15.93 21.53
N PRO A 35 30.46 -15.36 21.91
CA PRO A 35 31.13 -14.36 21.10
C PRO A 35 31.60 -15.04 19.81
N LYS A 36 30.85 -14.88 18.71
CA LYS A 36 31.18 -15.51 17.43
C LYS A 36 32.00 -14.57 16.56
N GLU A 37 33.01 -15.14 15.93
CA GLU A 37 33.81 -14.50 14.89
C GLU A 37 32.86 -14.09 13.75
N GLN A 38 32.85 -12.80 13.42
CA GLN A 38 32.13 -12.26 12.27
C GLN A 38 32.70 -12.91 11.00
N THR A 39 31.82 -13.42 10.12
CA THR A 39 32.24 -14.01 8.84
C THR A 39 33.12 -13.04 8.05
N SER A 40 34.07 -13.56 7.27
CA SER A 40 34.86 -12.71 6.36
C SER A 40 34.15 -12.46 5.02
N ILE A 41 32.99 -13.09 4.81
CA ILE A 41 32.22 -13.02 3.58
C ILE A 41 31.39 -11.73 3.56
N ARG A 42 31.52 -10.97 2.47
CA ARG A 42 30.81 -9.72 2.22
C ARG A 42 29.79 -9.89 1.10
N MET A 43 28.65 -9.24 1.23
CA MET A 43 27.71 -9.01 0.13
C MET A 43 28.14 -7.78 -0.68
N VAL A 44 28.59 -7.99 -1.91
CA VAL A 44 29.05 -6.93 -2.81
C VAL A 44 27.89 -6.27 -3.51
N SER A 45 26.93 -7.07 -3.99
CA SER A 45 25.72 -6.54 -4.60
C SER A 45 24.50 -7.42 -4.36
N GLU A 46 23.34 -6.79 -4.33
CA GLU A 46 22.03 -7.43 -4.30
C GLU A 46 21.16 -6.86 -5.43
N LYS A 47 20.47 -7.75 -6.12
CA LYS A 47 19.42 -7.38 -7.06
C LYS A 47 18.16 -8.21 -6.82
N VAL A 48 17.05 -7.51 -6.57
CA VAL A 48 15.74 -8.11 -6.33
C VAL A 48 14.81 -7.70 -7.45
N VAL A 49 14.20 -8.68 -8.11
CA VAL A 49 13.17 -8.45 -9.12
C VAL A 49 11.89 -9.09 -8.63
N VAL A 50 10.86 -8.27 -8.45
CA VAL A 50 9.53 -8.68 -8.00
C VAL A 50 8.56 -8.46 -9.15
N ASP A 51 7.93 -9.53 -9.61
CA ASP A 51 6.74 -9.46 -10.44
C ASP A 51 5.52 -9.51 -9.52
N LEU A 52 4.95 -8.33 -9.24
CA LEU A 52 3.84 -8.15 -8.30
C LEU A 52 2.50 -8.19 -9.01
N TYR A 53 1.64 -9.09 -8.55
CA TYR A 53 0.28 -9.27 -9.01
C TYR A 53 -0.70 -8.93 -7.89
N ASN A 54 -1.95 -8.75 -8.26
CA ASN A 54 -3.05 -8.56 -7.34
C ASN A 54 -3.04 -9.66 -6.29
N ASP A 55 -2.93 -10.93 -6.68
CA ASP A 55 -3.12 -12.08 -5.80
C ASP A 55 -1.83 -12.89 -5.55
N SER A 56 -0.68 -12.38 -5.95
CA SER A 56 0.58 -13.11 -5.80
C SER A 56 1.80 -12.24 -6.08
N SER A 57 2.97 -12.75 -5.75
CA SER A 57 4.25 -12.22 -6.21
C SER A 57 5.15 -13.37 -6.65
N VAL A 58 5.98 -13.11 -7.66
CA VAL A 58 7.11 -13.95 -8.04
C VAL A 58 8.36 -13.12 -7.84
N VAL A 59 9.31 -13.65 -7.06
CA VAL A 59 10.50 -12.92 -6.64
C VAL A 59 11.74 -13.67 -7.06
N THR A 60 12.70 -12.93 -7.60
CA THR A 60 14.05 -13.41 -7.91
C THR A 60 15.06 -12.47 -7.26
N CYS A 61 15.84 -13.00 -6.33
CA CYS A 61 16.96 -12.30 -5.70
C CYS A 61 18.27 -12.86 -6.26
N SER A 62 19.23 -11.98 -6.51
CA SER A 62 20.59 -12.32 -6.93
C SER A 62 21.58 -11.58 -6.04
N PHE A 63 22.46 -12.33 -5.39
CA PHE A 63 23.45 -11.85 -4.46
C PHE A 63 24.84 -12.15 -5.00
N GLU A 64 25.68 -11.13 -5.07
CA GLU A 64 27.11 -11.28 -5.35
C GLU A 64 27.87 -11.24 -4.03
N MET A 65 28.48 -12.37 -3.68
CA MET A 65 29.18 -12.57 -2.42
C MET A 65 30.69 -12.68 -2.68
N GLU A 66 31.51 -12.15 -1.78
CA GLU A 66 32.97 -12.21 -1.86
C GLU A 66 33.58 -12.62 -0.51
N ASN A 67 34.48 -13.61 -0.51
CA ASN A 67 35.24 -13.98 0.69
C ASN A 67 36.53 -13.16 0.81
N LEU A 68 36.58 -12.26 1.80
CA LEU A 68 37.73 -11.38 2.05
C LEU A 68 38.81 -12.02 2.94
N GLY A 69 38.55 -13.23 3.47
CA GLY A 69 39.40 -13.92 4.44
C GLY A 69 39.99 -15.23 3.90
N GLU A 70 40.27 -16.15 4.83
CA GLU A 70 40.66 -17.52 4.48
C GLU A 70 39.43 -18.33 4.05
N GLN A 71 39.65 -19.57 3.57
CA GLN A 71 38.56 -20.47 3.21
C GLN A 71 37.56 -20.63 4.37
N GLU A 72 36.27 -20.47 4.08
CA GLU A 72 35.21 -20.45 5.08
C GLU A 72 34.02 -21.32 4.61
N LYS A 73 33.44 -22.06 5.56
CA LYS A 73 32.15 -22.73 5.40
C LYS A 73 31.12 -21.99 6.25
N VAL A 74 30.03 -21.58 5.63
CA VAL A 74 28.97 -20.80 6.26
C VAL A 74 27.62 -21.43 5.98
N GLN A 75 26.79 -21.52 7.02
CA GLN A 75 25.39 -21.85 6.85
C GLN A 75 24.61 -20.57 6.54
N ILE A 76 23.94 -20.55 5.40
CA ILE A 76 23.15 -19.41 4.93
C ILE A 76 21.68 -19.69 5.23
N GLY A 77 20.98 -18.67 5.72
CA GLY A 77 19.55 -18.67 5.89
C GLY A 77 18.87 -17.69 4.95
N PHE A 78 17.73 -18.07 4.39
CA PHE A 78 16.75 -17.17 3.82
C PHE A 78 15.42 -17.35 4.56
N PRO A 79 14.82 -16.30 5.12
CA PRO A 79 13.66 -16.43 5.98
C PRO A 79 12.37 -16.62 5.18
N GLU A 80 11.38 -17.23 5.81
CA GLU A 80 10.07 -17.39 5.18
C GLU A 80 9.37 -16.02 5.07
N MET A 81 9.13 -15.62 3.83
CA MET A 81 8.56 -14.31 3.50
C MET A 81 7.02 -14.23 3.62
N THR A 82 6.41 -15.16 4.35
CA THR A 82 4.96 -15.25 4.51
C THR A 82 4.47 -14.44 5.73
N PHE A 83 4.31 -13.12 5.55
CA PHE A 83 3.84 -12.22 6.62
C PHE A 83 2.32 -12.27 6.90
N HIS A 84 1.65 -13.39 6.58
CA HIS A 84 0.19 -13.48 6.51
C HIS A 84 -0.43 -14.00 7.82
N TYR A 85 -1.22 -13.18 8.52
CA TYR A 85 -2.03 -13.63 9.67
C TYR A 85 -3.28 -14.42 9.26
N TYR A 86 -3.78 -14.21 8.04
CA TYR A 86 -4.94 -14.89 7.47
C TYR A 86 -4.58 -15.42 6.08
N GLN A 87 -4.43 -16.74 5.97
CA GLN A 87 -4.21 -17.40 4.69
C GLN A 87 -5.57 -17.71 4.05
N GLN A 88 -5.91 -17.08 2.92
CA GLN A 88 -6.81 -17.71 1.96
C GLN A 88 -5.96 -18.64 1.11
N LYS A 89 -6.34 -19.92 1.05
CA LYS A 89 -5.69 -20.88 0.15
C LYS A 89 -5.76 -20.33 -1.27
N SER A 90 -4.61 -19.94 -1.81
CA SER A 90 -4.50 -19.48 -3.18
C SER A 90 -4.24 -20.68 -4.08
N LYS A 91 -4.53 -20.59 -5.39
CA LYS A 91 -4.05 -21.61 -6.35
C LYS A 91 -2.52 -21.61 -6.50
N VAL A 92 -1.82 -20.64 -5.90
CA VAL A 92 -0.35 -20.55 -5.86
C VAL A 92 0.22 -21.50 -4.78
N ASP A 93 -0.61 -22.01 -3.86
CA ASP A 93 -0.20 -22.99 -2.83
C ASP A 93 0.26 -24.33 -3.43
N GLU A 94 -0.09 -24.62 -4.69
CA GLU A 94 0.33 -25.86 -5.39
C GLU A 94 1.67 -25.71 -6.15
N ALA A 95 2.25 -24.51 -6.19
CA ALA A 95 3.48 -24.22 -6.93
C ALA A 95 4.58 -23.62 -6.04
N SER A 96 4.82 -24.19 -4.87
CA SER A 96 5.98 -23.88 -4.02
C SER A 96 7.27 -24.13 -4.82
N ARG A 97 7.95 -23.07 -5.26
CA ARG A 97 9.27 -23.15 -5.93
C ARG A 97 10.30 -22.30 -5.21
N PHE A 98 10.43 -22.47 -3.89
CA PHE A 98 11.65 -21.98 -3.24
C PHE A 98 12.84 -22.73 -3.85
N LEU A 99 13.71 -22.01 -4.55
CA LEU A 99 14.83 -22.57 -5.27
C LEU A 99 16.05 -21.70 -5.01
N VAL A 100 17.16 -22.35 -4.65
CA VAL A 100 18.44 -21.67 -4.48
C VAL A 100 19.43 -22.22 -5.50
N LYS A 101 20.19 -21.33 -6.14
CA LYS A 101 21.29 -21.69 -7.03
C LYS A 101 22.57 -20.99 -6.57
N GLU A 102 23.67 -21.73 -6.55
CA GLU A 102 25.01 -21.17 -6.41
C GLU A 102 25.77 -21.30 -7.73
N ASN A 103 26.19 -20.18 -8.30
CA ASN A 103 26.84 -20.13 -9.62
C ASN A 103 26.05 -20.93 -10.68
N GLY A 104 24.72 -20.79 -10.66
CA GLY A 104 23.78 -21.48 -11.56
C GLY A 104 23.49 -22.94 -11.23
N LYS A 105 24.09 -23.53 -10.19
CA LYS A 105 23.83 -24.91 -9.76
C LYS A 105 22.84 -24.93 -8.61
N VAL A 106 21.76 -25.71 -8.75
CA VAL A 106 20.76 -25.88 -7.69
C VAL A 106 21.41 -26.50 -6.46
N VAL A 107 21.18 -25.89 -5.29
CA VAL A 107 21.60 -26.43 -3.99
C VAL A 107 20.43 -27.05 -3.27
N GLN A 108 20.71 -28.05 -2.44
CA GLN A 108 19.71 -28.64 -1.56
C GLN A 108 19.47 -27.69 -0.38
N VAL A 109 18.20 -27.35 -0.19
CA VAL A 109 17.75 -26.49 0.91
C VAL A 109 17.01 -27.35 1.91
N ASP A 110 17.39 -27.21 3.18
CA ASP A 110 16.68 -27.82 4.29
C ASP A 110 15.61 -26.85 4.81
N PHE A 111 14.37 -27.34 4.90
CA PHE A 111 13.33 -26.68 5.66
C PHE A 111 13.32 -27.30 7.06
N PRO A 112 13.41 -26.52 8.15
CA PRO A 112 13.25 -27.03 9.49
C PRO A 112 11.82 -27.57 9.60
N ASP A 113 11.68 -28.88 9.43
CA ASP A 113 10.42 -29.62 9.57
C ASP A 113 9.88 -29.35 10.98
N SER A 114 8.93 -28.42 11.09
CA SER A 114 8.31 -28.00 12.37
C SER A 114 7.57 -29.16 13.08
N LEU A 115 7.48 -30.31 12.41
CA LEU A 115 6.96 -31.57 12.92
C LEU A 115 8.03 -32.55 13.43
N LYS A 116 9.34 -32.28 13.28
CA LYS A 116 10.43 -33.17 13.71
C LYS A 116 11.26 -32.73 14.91
N TYR A 117 11.14 -31.50 15.39
CA TYR A 117 11.94 -31.06 16.53
C TYR A 117 11.26 -31.38 17.88
N ASN A 118 12.07 -31.95 18.78
CA ASN A 118 11.68 -32.38 20.13
C ASN A 118 11.20 -31.20 21.01
N GLN A 119 10.54 -31.53 22.12
CA GLN A 119 9.93 -30.57 23.05
C GLN A 119 10.91 -29.49 23.54
N GLU A 120 12.20 -29.83 23.68
CA GLU A 120 13.24 -28.91 24.15
C GLU A 120 13.55 -27.78 23.14
N TYR A 121 13.45 -28.05 21.84
CA TYR A 121 13.61 -27.04 20.79
C TYR A 121 12.42 -26.06 20.77
N ARG A 122 11.18 -26.57 20.94
CA ARG A 122 9.97 -25.73 21.05
C ARG A 122 10.07 -24.77 22.23
N GLU A 123 10.54 -25.25 23.37
CA GLU A 123 10.74 -24.44 24.58
C GLU A 123 11.86 -23.39 24.45
N LYS A 124 12.75 -23.49 23.46
CA LYS A 124 13.71 -22.44 23.13
C LYS A 124 13.08 -21.42 22.19
N VAL A 125 12.44 -21.88 21.11
CA VAL A 125 11.76 -21.03 20.12
C VAL A 125 10.68 -20.14 20.77
N GLU A 126 9.84 -20.71 21.65
CA GLU A 126 8.81 -19.97 22.39
C GLU A 126 9.40 -18.96 23.39
N ARG A 127 10.51 -19.31 24.04
CA ARG A 127 11.17 -18.47 25.05
C ARG A 127 11.94 -17.29 24.45
N TYR A 128 12.42 -17.45 23.21
CA TYR A 128 13.11 -16.41 22.45
C TYR A 128 12.19 -15.66 21.46
N GLN A 129 10.89 -15.96 21.42
CA GLN A 129 9.93 -15.37 20.46
C GLN A 129 10.37 -15.50 18.99
N ILE A 130 11.14 -16.55 18.65
CA ILE A 130 11.54 -16.79 17.26
C ILE A 130 10.31 -17.36 16.55
N ARG A 131 9.57 -16.52 15.84
CA ARG A 131 8.43 -16.92 15.00
C ARG A 131 8.86 -17.29 13.57
N GLU A 132 10.14 -17.26 13.27
CA GLU A 132 10.65 -17.25 11.90
C GLU A 132 11.07 -18.66 11.48
N GLU A 133 10.37 -19.21 10.51
CA GLU A 133 10.81 -20.39 9.76
C GLU A 133 11.83 -19.90 8.71
N TRP A 134 12.98 -20.58 8.60
CA TRP A 134 14.06 -20.19 7.69
C TRP A 134 14.41 -21.36 6.76
N TYR A 135 14.61 -21.08 5.49
CA TYR A 135 15.28 -21.98 4.55
C TYR A 135 16.78 -21.94 4.81
N LEU A 136 17.38 -23.09 5.09
CA LEU A 136 18.81 -23.17 5.43
C LEU A 136 19.56 -24.02 4.41
N TRP A 137 20.79 -23.63 4.06
CA TRP A 137 21.71 -24.46 3.29
C TRP A 137 23.17 -24.14 3.64
N GLU A 138 24.07 -25.07 3.32
CA GLU A 138 25.50 -24.90 3.52
C GLU A 138 26.17 -24.35 2.26
N SER A 139 27.07 -23.38 2.44
CA SER A 139 27.90 -22.81 1.38
C SER A 139 29.37 -22.82 1.77
N GLU A 140 30.24 -23.12 0.81
CA GLU A 140 31.70 -23.10 1.00
C GLU A 140 32.33 -22.07 0.07
N PHE A 141 33.21 -21.22 0.62
CA PHE A 141 33.94 -20.18 -0.10
C PHE A 141 35.43 -20.40 0.02
N GLN A 142 36.14 -20.45 -1.10
CA GLN A 142 37.59 -20.40 -1.13
C GLN A 142 38.08 -18.98 -0.81
N LYS A 143 39.36 -18.87 -0.42
CA LYS A 143 39.99 -17.57 -0.19
C LYS A 143 39.92 -16.68 -1.44
N GLY A 144 39.35 -15.49 -1.31
CA GLY A 144 39.18 -14.54 -2.42
C GLY A 144 38.16 -14.97 -3.49
N GLU A 145 37.32 -15.99 -3.21
CA GLU A 145 36.28 -16.41 -4.14
C GLU A 145 35.13 -15.39 -4.17
N SER A 146 34.67 -15.07 -5.38
CA SER A 146 33.37 -14.44 -5.61
C SER A 146 32.36 -15.49 -6.07
N LYS A 147 31.14 -15.42 -5.53
CA LYS A 147 30.07 -16.36 -5.81
C LYS A 147 28.76 -15.62 -6.04
N THR A 148 27.98 -16.06 -7.03
CA THR A 148 26.59 -15.63 -7.20
C THR A 148 25.65 -16.62 -6.53
N ILE A 149 24.75 -16.11 -5.70
CA ILE A 149 23.66 -16.87 -5.10
C ILE A 149 22.35 -16.31 -5.65
N GLU A 150 21.50 -17.18 -6.20
CA GLU A 150 20.18 -16.80 -6.70
C GLU A 150 19.11 -17.50 -5.87
N VAL A 151 18.11 -16.73 -5.42
CA VAL A 151 16.94 -17.24 -4.70
C VAL A 151 15.69 -16.89 -5.49
N GLU A 152 14.90 -17.90 -5.83
CA GLU A 152 13.62 -17.75 -6.51
C GLU A 152 12.51 -18.26 -5.60
N TYR A 153 11.41 -17.52 -5.48
CA TYR A 153 10.23 -17.94 -4.74
C TYR A 153 8.96 -17.23 -5.22
N SER A 154 7.82 -17.72 -4.76
CA SER A 154 6.52 -17.08 -5.00
C SER A 154 5.68 -17.07 -3.74
N LEU A 155 4.94 -15.99 -3.53
CA LEU A 155 4.07 -15.83 -2.38
C LEU A 155 2.64 -15.48 -2.81
N PRO A 156 1.62 -15.85 -2.00
CA PRO A 156 0.35 -15.16 -2.05
C PRO A 156 0.51 -13.69 -1.59
N PHE A 157 -0.52 -12.90 -1.81
CA PHE A 157 -0.60 -11.50 -1.40
C PHE A 157 -0.90 -11.32 0.10
N GLY A 158 -0.29 -10.31 0.71
CA GLY A 158 -0.68 -9.80 2.03
C GLY A 158 -2.02 -9.08 1.96
N MET A 159 -2.85 -9.14 3.01
CA MET A 159 -4.15 -8.46 3.05
C MET A 159 -4.49 -7.95 4.45
N LEU A 160 -4.97 -6.70 4.53
CA LEU A 160 -5.49 -6.13 5.77
C LEU A 160 -6.93 -6.58 6.02
N ARG A 161 -7.25 -6.86 7.29
CA ARG A 161 -8.56 -7.42 7.70
C ARG A 161 -9.71 -6.50 7.30
N ASN A 162 -10.75 -7.06 6.66
CA ASN A 162 -11.96 -6.36 6.22
C ASN A 162 -11.71 -5.21 5.23
N THR A 163 -10.59 -5.23 4.51
CA THR A 163 -10.28 -4.27 3.46
C THR A 163 -10.02 -5.00 2.14
N ASN A 164 -9.94 -4.24 1.05
CA ASN A 164 -9.40 -4.73 -0.23
C ASN A 164 -7.95 -4.26 -0.45
N GLU A 165 -7.33 -3.72 0.61
CA GLU A 165 -5.96 -3.26 0.61
C GLU A 165 -5.04 -4.46 0.84
N ARG A 166 -4.05 -4.57 -0.05
CA ARG A 166 -3.06 -5.64 -0.09
C ARG A 166 -1.68 -5.07 0.15
N PHE A 167 -0.75 -5.94 0.51
CA PHE A 167 0.62 -5.53 0.72
C PHE A 167 1.64 -6.56 0.25
N PHE A 168 2.83 -6.06 -0.08
CA PHE A 168 4.05 -6.80 -0.33
C PHE A 168 5.17 -6.24 0.54
N THR A 169 6.02 -7.13 1.07
CA THR A 169 7.15 -6.76 1.94
C THR A 169 8.40 -7.50 1.49
N TYR A 170 9.53 -6.78 1.42
CA TYR A 170 10.87 -7.33 1.27
C TYR A 170 11.79 -6.68 2.31
N LEU A 171 12.54 -7.46 3.07
CA LEU A 171 13.33 -6.96 4.20
C LEU A 171 14.82 -6.92 3.81
N LEU A 172 15.33 -5.71 3.64
CA LEU A 172 16.75 -5.50 3.38
C LEU A 172 17.56 -5.60 4.67
N SER A 173 16.95 -5.33 5.83
CA SER A 173 17.57 -5.23 7.16
C SER A 173 18.40 -6.43 7.59
N THR A 174 18.31 -7.52 6.86
CA THR A 174 18.90 -8.82 7.15
C THR A 174 20.19 -9.13 6.45
N GLY A 175 20.51 -8.39 5.40
CA GLY A 175 21.85 -8.42 4.85
C GLY A 175 22.88 -7.79 5.81
N ALA A 176 22.44 -7.19 6.93
CA ALA A 176 23.30 -6.54 7.92
C ALA A 176 24.29 -7.49 8.62
N ASP A 177 24.02 -8.79 8.65
CA ASP A 177 24.86 -9.76 9.37
C ASP A 177 26.12 -10.18 8.57
N TRP A 178 26.28 -9.71 7.32
CA TRP A 178 27.47 -9.94 6.49
C TRP A 178 28.64 -9.01 6.87
N ASN A 179 29.82 -9.28 6.32
CA ASN A 179 31.01 -8.47 6.59
C ASN A 179 30.92 -7.08 5.91
N GLY A 180 30.62 -6.06 6.73
CA GLY A 180 30.53 -4.67 6.29
C GLY A 180 29.25 -4.37 5.51
N THR A 181 29.26 -3.24 4.79
CA THR A 181 28.10 -2.76 4.02
C THR A 181 27.85 -3.57 2.75
N ILE A 182 26.59 -3.59 2.33
CA ILE A 182 26.17 -4.03 1.00
C ILE A 182 26.62 -2.98 -0.03
N GLY A 183 27.49 -3.35 -0.96
CA GLY A 183 28.06 -2.39 -1.91
C GLY A 183 27.02 -1.69 -2.78
N LYS A 184 26.09 -2.45 -3.37
CA LYS A 184 24.92 -1.91 -4.11
C LYS A 184 23.71 -2.81 -3.93
N ALA A 185 22.55 -2.24 -3.62
CA ALA A 185 21.26 -2.96 -3.66
C ALA A 185 20.33 -2.31 -4.69
N GLU A 186 19.73 -3.11 -5.58
CA GLU A 186 18.78 -2.66 -6.59
C GLU A 186 17.50 -3.49 -6.51
N ILE A 187 16.39 -2.85 -6.12
CA ILE A 187 15.09 -3.51 -5.98
C ILE A 187 14.17 -2.99 -7.06
N ILE A 188 13.65 -3.90 -7.87
CA ILE A 188 12.79 -3.61 -9.01
C ILE A 188 11.47 -4.31 -8.79
N VAL A 189 10.37 -3.55 -8.72
CA VAL A 189 9.02 -4.10 -8.63
C VAL A 189 8.28 -3.78 -9.91
N ASN A 190 7.94 -4.82 -10.69
CA ASN A 190 7.11 -4.72 -11.87
C ASN A 190 5.64 -4.97 -11.47
N LEU A 191 4.79 -3.96 -11.63
CA LEU A 191 3.35 -4.08 -11.47
C LEU A 191 2.79 -4.79 -12.71
N LYS A 192 2.15 -5.95 -12.52
CA LYS A 192 1.70 -6.79 -13.65
C LYS A 192 0.24 -6.61 -14.01
N ASP A 193 -0.63 -6.75 -13.02
CA ASP A 193 -2.08 -6.54 -13.16
C ASP A 193 -2.60 -5.48 -12.16
N ILE A 194 -1.68 -4.70 -11.58
CA ILE A 194 -1.92 -3.62 -10.62
C ILE A 194 -1.73 -2.29 -11.33
N GLU A 195 -2.76 -1.44 -11.31
CA GLU A 195 -2.67 -0.08 -11.87
C GLU A 195 -1.81 0.80 -10.94
N PRO A 196 -0.89 1.64 -11.46
CA PRO A 196 -0.09 2.55 -10.64
C PRO A 196 -0.91 3.45 -9.70
N ASP A 197 -2.08 3.90 -10.15
CA ASP A 197 -3.01 4.74 -9.35
C ASP A 197 -3.66 3.98 -8.17
N SER A 198 -3.51 2.66 -8.11
CA SER A 198 -4.01 1.84 -7.00
C SER A 198 -3.01 1.75 -5.83
N LEU A 199 -1.78 2.22 -6.00
CA LEU A 199 -0.77 2.26 -4.95
C LEU A 199 -1.22 3.22 -3.83
N VAL A 200 -1.19 2.72 -2.59
CA VAL A 200 -1.62 3.45 -1.39
C VAL A 200 -0.42 4.05 -0.66
N SER A 201 0.63 3.26 -0.47
CA SER A 201 1.89 3.73 0.11
C SER A 201 3.04 2.83 -0.29
N MET A 202 4.23 3.43 -0.39
CA MET A 202 5.47 2.71 -0.65
C MET A 202 6.57 3.29 0.22
N THR A 203 7.36 2.40 0.84
CA THR A 203 8.54 2.78 1.61
C THR A 203 9.75 1.97 1.15
N PRO A 204 10.97 2.53 1.24
CA PRO A 204 11.29 3.93 1.58
C PRO A 204 10.97 4.93 0.46
N ASP A 205 10.92 6.23 0.77
CA ASP A 205 10.42 7.29 -0.15
C ASP A 205 11.33 7.60 -1.36
N ASN A 206 12.52 6.99 -1.45
CA ASN A 206 13.52 7.23 -2.50
C ASN A 206 13.30 6.37 -3.77
N TYR A 207 12.08 5.88 -4.01
CA TYR A 207 11.76 5.13 -5.21
C TYR A 207 11.64 6.01 -6.44
N VAL A 208 11.83 5.40 -7.61
CA VAL A 208 11.49 5.98 -8.91
C VAL A 208 10.40 5.14 -9.56
N ILE A 209 9.33 5.78 -10.03
CA ILE A 209 8.28 5.13 -10.83
C ILE A 209 8.50 5.47 -12.30
N THR A 210 8.47 4.46 -13.17
CA THR A 210 8.47 4.64 -14.62
C THR A 210 7.53 3.62 -15.24
N ASN A 211 6.40 4.09 -15.77
CA ASN A 211 5.27 3.24 -16.18
C ASN A 211 4.86 2.31 -15.01
N ASP A 212 4.77 1.01 -15.26
CA ASP A 212 4.36 -0.02 -14.29
C ASP A 212 5.56 -0.60 -13.51
N ARG A 213 6.59 0.21 -13.26
CA ARG A 213 7.81 -0.23 -12.56
C ARG A 213 8.21 0.74 -11.47
N LEU A 214 8.41 0.22 -10.26
CA LEU A 214 9.07 0.90 -9.15
C LEU A 214 10.52 0.43 -9.05
N THR A 215 11.43 1.33 -8.70
CA THR A 215 12.84 0.99 -8.51
C THR A 215 13.42 1.73 -7.31
N TRP A 216 14.07 0.99 -6.42
CA TRP A 216 14.93 1.50 -5.37
C TRP A 216 16.38 1.19 -5.70
N THR A 217 17.28 2.10 -5.38
CA THR A 217 18.73 1.89 -5.51
C THR A 217 19.43 2.43 -4.28
N PHE A 218 20.24 1.58 -3.67
CA PHE A 218 21.08 1.89 -2.52
C PHE A 218 22.54 1.62 -2.88
N THR A 219 23.44 2.39 -2.28
CA THR A 219 24.90 2.26 -2.45
C THR A 219 25.57 2.34 -1.10
N ASP A 220 26.51 1.44 -0.82
CA ASP A 220 27.21 1.34 0.46
C ASP A 220 26.23 1.26 1.64
N LEU A 221 25.24 0.38 1.51
CA LEU A 221 24.10 0.26 2.41
C LEU A 221 24.48 -0.55 3.65
N GLU A 222 24.27 0.03 4.83
CA GLU A 222 24.19 -0.68 6.10
C GLU A 222 22.69 -0.87 6.41
N PRO A 223 22.08 -2.00 6.06
CA PRO A 223 20.63 -2.09 5.98
C PRO A 223 19.99 -2.14 7.37
N THR A 224 18.89 -1.42 7.52
CA THR A 224 18.04 -1.40 8.71
C THR A 224 16.59 -1.63 8.33
N THR A 225 15.70 -1.78 9.31
CA THR A 225 14.26 -1.93 9.04
C THR A 225 13.61 -0.71 8.37
N LYS A 226 14.31 0.42 8.29
CA LYS A 226 13.88 1.60 7.53
C LYS A 226 14.12 1.46 6.03
N ASP A 227 15.02 0.57 5.66
CA ASP A 227 15.40 0.31 4.27
C ASP A 227 14.50 -0.78 3.66
N ASP A 228 13.81 -1.56 4.50
CA ASP A 228 12.84 -2.56 4.08
C ASP A 228 11.78 -1.98 3.14
N ILE A 229 11.51 -2.74 2.07
CA ILE A 229 10.54 -2.38 1.06
C ILE A 229 9.16 -2.80 1.55
N GLN A 230 8.23 -1.85 1.63
CA GLN A 230 6.82 -2.13 1.85
C GLN A 230 6.00 -1.43 0.78
N ILE A 231 5.06 -2.16 0.18
CA ILE A 231 4.14 -1.64 -0.82
C ILE A 231 2.73 -2.01 -0.41
N TYR A 232 1.87 -1.02 -0.25
CA TYR A 232 0.44 -1.18 -0.04
C TYR A 232 -0.32 -0.74 -1.29
N TYR A 233 -1.35 -1.49 -1.68
CA TYR A 233 -2.12 -1.21 -2.89
C TYR A 233 -3.56 -1.69 -2.77
N ASN A 234 -4.48 -1.00 -3.44
CA ASN A 234 -5.87 -1.41 -3.55
C ASN A 234 -6.04 -2.43 -4.68
N SER A 235 -6.50 -3.62 -4.33
CA SER A 235 -6.77 -4.65 -5.31
C SER A 235 -8.00 -4.32 -6.17
N ASN A 236 -7.98 -4.64 -7.46
CA ASN A 236 -9.21 -4.65 -8.28
C ASN A 236 -10.00 -5.97 -8.16
N LYS A 237 -9.40 -7.01 -7.56
CA LYS A 237 -10.04 -8.30 -7.27
C LYS A 237 -10.67 -8.25 -5.87
N ILE A 238 -11.99 -8.12 -5.81
CA ILE A 238 -12.75 -8.13 -4.54
C ILE A 238 -12.80 -9.57 -4.00
N LEU A 239 -12.21 -9.80 -2.82
CA LEU A 239 -12.20 -11.12 -2.15
C LEU A 239 -13.28 -11.29 -1.07
N TYR A 240 -14.36 -10.51 -1.15
CA TYR A 240 -15.44 -10.60 -0.19
C TYR A 240 -16.12 -11.98 -0.28
N THR A 241 -15.87 -12.83 0.72
CA THR A 241 -16.46 -14.18 0.84
C THR A 241 -17.83 -14.18 1.52
N GLY A 242 -18.32 -13.01 1.94
CA GLY A 242 -19.69 -12.84 2.43
C GLY A 242 -20.73 -12.86 1.31
N LYS A 243 -21.99 -12.55 1.65
CA LYS A 243 -23.03 -12.32 0.62
C LYS A 243 -22.50 -11.29 -0.38
N LYS A 244 -22.62 -11.58 -1.68
CA LYS A 244 -22.23 -10.62 -2.73
C LYS A 244 -22.81 -9.25 -2.39
N PRO A 245 -21.99 -8.19 -2.33
CA PRO A 245 -22.51 -6.86 -2.07
C PRO A 245 -23.57 -6.54 -3.13
N VAL A 246 -24.73 -6.07 -2.68
CA VAL A 246 -25.74 -5.56 -3.60
C VAL A 246 -25.18 -4.25 -4.16
N PRO A 247 -25.00 -4.13 -5.49
CA PRO A 247 -24.44 -2.93 -6.07
C PRO A 247 -25.34 -1.72 -5.75
N ALA A 248 -24.71 -0.57 -5.50
CA ALA A 248 -25.44 0.68 -5.35
C ALA A 248 -26.15 1.05 -6.65
N VAL A 249 -27.30 1.72 -6.53
CA VAL A 249 -27.93 2.37 -7.68
C VAL A 249 -27.13 3.62 -8.01
N ILE A 250 -26.64 3.70 -9.25
CA ILE A 250 -25.97 4.91 -9.74
C ILE A 250 -27.00 5.80 -10.42
N MET A 251 -26.96 7.09 -10.10
CA MET A 251 -27.75 8.11 -10.76
C MET A 251 -26.84 9.20 -11.31
N ILE A 252 -27.09 9.64 -12.54
CA ILE A 252 -26.44 10.80 -13.14
C ILE A 252 -27.51 11.85 -13.39
N ASP A 253 -27.36 13.03 -12.81
CA ASP A 253 -28.28 14.16 -12.97
C ASP A 253 -29.75 13.79 -12.74
N GLY A 254 -29.99 12.99 -11.69
CA GLY A 254 -31.33 12.53 -11.29
C GLY A 254 -31.89 11.35 -12.08
N LYS A 255 -31.15 10.79 -13.06
CA LYS A 255 -31.56 9.61 -13.84
C LYS A 255 -30.82 8.37 -13.39
N VAL A 256 -31.54 7.26 -13.20
CA VAL A 256 -30.94 5.96 -12.84
C VAL A 256 -30.19 5.36 -14.02
N GLU A 257 -28.91 5.05 -13.80
CA GLU A 257 -28.03 4.41 -14.78
C GLU A 257 -27.84 2.92 -14.47
N LYS A 258 -28.39 2.07 -15.33
CA LYS A 258 -28.43 0.60 -15.10
C LYS A 258 -27.11 -0.10 -15.40
N ASP A 259 -26.34 0.42 -16.35
CA ASP A 259 -25.09 -0.18 -16.85
C ASP A 259 -23.89 0.76 -16.69
N PHE A 260 -23.91 1.58 -15.63
CA PHE A 260 -22.85 2.54 -15.37
C PHE A 260 -21.48 1.85 -15.22
N LYS A 261 -20.48 2.38 -15.93
CA LYS A 261 -19.08 2.00 -15.78
C LYS A 261 -18.30 3.24 -15.35
N LEU A 262 -17.66 3.17 -14.19
CA LEU A 262 -16.91 4.31 -13.66
C LEU A 262 -15.86 4.83 -14.65
N ASN A 263 -15.16 3.91 -15.33
CA ASN A 263 -14.08 4.25 -16.27
C ASN A 263 -14.55 4.84 -17.60
N THR A 264 -15.87 5.02 -17.82
CA THR A 264 -16.40 5.65 -19.04
C THR A 264 -16.75 7.12 -18.87
N MET A 265 -16.57 7.68 -17.68
CA MET A 265 -16.83 9.09 -17.38
C MET A 265 -15.50 9.83 -17.18
N ASP A 266 -15.32 10.97 -17.85
CA ASP A 266 -14.16 11.83 -17.59
C ASP A 266 -14.34 12.50 -16.22
N PRO A 267 -13.36 12.43 -15.30
CA PRO A 267 -13.44 13.12 -14.02
C PRO A 267 -13.73 14.62 -14.13
N LYS A 268 -13.36 15.28 -15.23
CA LYS A 268 -13.63 16.71 -15.48
C LYS A 268 -15.11 17.01 -15.72
N ASP A 269 -15.90 16.02 -16.08
CA ASP A 269 -17.34 16.17 -16.30
C ASP A 269 -18.14 16.04 -14.99
N ILE A 270 -17.48 15.74 -13.86
CA ILE A 270 -18.11 15.55 -12.56
C ILE A 270 -17.93 16.80 -11.69
N ALA A 271 -19.03 17.45 -11.33
CA ALA A 271 -19.05 18.58 -10.38
C ALA A 271 -19.07 18.13 -8.92
N GLY A 272 -19.62 16.95 -8.65
CA GLY A 272 -19.70 16.38 -7.31
C GLY A 272 -20.50 15.09 -7.27
N PHE A 273 -20.53 14.45 -6.10
CA PHE A 273 -21.35 13.26 -5.89
C PHE A 273 -21.85 13.18 -4.46
N LYS A 274 -22.97 12.49 -4.28
CA LYS A 274 -23.60 12.21 -2.98
C LYS A 274 -23.75 10.70 -2.80
N VAL A 275 -23.33 10.19 -1.64
CA VAL A 275 -23.46 8.77 -1.27
C VAL A 275 -24.49 8.62 -0.17
N ILE A 276 -25.61 7.97 -0.49
CA ILE A 276 -26.73 7.74 0.42
C ILE A 276 -26.71 6.28 0.86
N LYS A 277 -26.37 6.07 2.13
CA LYS A 277 -26.27 4.74 2.74
C LYS A 277 -27.53 4.34 3.52
N ASP A 278 -28.33 5.32 3.95
CA ASP A 278 -29.56 5.09 4.70
C ASP A 278 -30.69 4.65 3.74
N PRO A 279 -31.29 3.46 3.90
CA PRO A 279 -32.39 3.00 3.07
C PRO A 279 -33.60 3.93 3.07
N GLU A 280 -33.91 4.61 4.18
CA GLU A 280 -35.07 5.51 4.23
C GLU A 280 -34.83 6.80 3.44
N GLU A 281 -33.59 7.31 3.44
CA GLU A 281 -33.22 8.43 2.57
C GLU A 281 -33.17 8.01 1.10
N ALA A 282 -32.65 6.82 0.81
CA ALA A 282 -32.54 6.28 -0.54
C ALA A 282 -33.91 6.09 -1.24
N LYS A 283 -34.97 5.78 -0.49
CA LYS A 283 -36.34 5.65 -1.02
C LYS A 283 -36.85 6.92 -1.71
N LYS A 284 -36.28 8.09 -1.42
CA LYS A 284 -36.63 9.35 -2.11
C LYS A 284 -36.21 9.34 -3.58
N TYR A 285 -35.26 8.49 -3.95
CA TYR A 285 -34.62 8.48 -5.27
C TYR A 285 -34.92 7.20 -6.06
N THR A 286 -35.04 6.06 -5.37
CA THR A 286 -35.27 4.76 -6.02
C THR A 286 -35.90 3.77 -5.06
N ASP A 287 -36.70 2.84 -5.59
CA ASP A 287 -37.24 1.71 -4.82
C ASP A 287 -36.16 0.65 -4.52
N GLN A 288 -35.03 0.68 -5.23
CA GLN A 288 -33.91 -0.26 -5.07
C GLN A 288 -32.88 0.28 -4.07
N VAL A 289 -33.17 0.12 -2.77
CA VAL A 289 -32.37 0.74 -1.68
C VAL A 289 -31.34 -0.17 -1.01
N GLU A 290 -31.36 -1.48 -1.30
CA GLU A 290 -30.54 -2.47 -0.57
C GLU A 290 -29.02 -2.25 -0.74
N GLY A 291 -28.57 -1.70 -1.87
CA GLY A 291 -27.17 -1.37 -2.13
C GLY A 291 -26.78 0.09 -1.82
N GLY A 292 -27.72 0.92 -1.35
CA GLY A 292 -27.55 2.38 -1.28
C GLY A 292 -27.62 3.05 -2.65
N VAL A 293 -27.45 4.38 -2.66
CA VAL A 293 -27.54 5.21 -3.88
C VAL A 293 -26.32 6.12 -3.98
N VAL A 294 -25.72 6.20 -5.17
CA VAL A 294 -24.70 7.18 -5.51
C VAL A 294 -25.26 8.10 -6.58
N ILE A 295 -25.35 9.39 -6.28
CA ILE A 295 -25.81 10.42 -7.20
C ILE A 295 -24.58 11.20 -7.67
N ILE A 296 -24.36 11.24 -8.98
CA ILE A 296 -23.30 11.99 -9.65
C ILE A 296 -23.96 13.21 -10.29
N TYR A 297 -23.37 14.39 -10.04
CA TYR A 297 -23.80 15.64 -10.61
C TYR A 297 -22.77 16.09 -11.65
N THR A 298 -23.21 16.31 -12.89
CA THR A 298 -22.33 16.75 -13.97
C THR A 298 -22.06 18.24 -13.93
N THR A 299 -20.92 18.67 -14.47
CA THR A 299 -20.59 20.09 -14.64
C THR A 299 -21.64 20.85 -15.44
N ASP A 300 -22.17 20.25 -16.51
CA ASP A 300 -23.24 20.79 -17.34
C ASP A 300 -24.53 21.03 -16.54
N LEU A 301 -24.95 20.08 -15.70
CA LEU A 301 -26.13 20.26 -14.85
C LEU A 301 -25.96 21.48 -13.94
N ILE A 302 -24.80 21.62 -13.31
CA ILE A 302 -24.54 22.71 -12.37
C ILE A 302 -24.50 24.06 -13.09
N LEU A 303 -23.82 24.15 -14.23
CA LEU A 303 -23.79 25.36 -15.06
C LEU A 303 -25.17 25.80 -15.51
N ASN A 304 -25.99 24.87 -16.00
CA ASN A 304 -27.35 25.18 -16.42
C ASN A 304 -28.19 25.67 -15.23
N THR A 305 -28.12 24.97 -14.09
CA THR A 305 -28.89 25.32 -12.89
C THR A 305 -28.54 26.72 -12.37
N ILE A 306 -27.25 27.05 -12.28
CA ILE A 306 -26.82 28.36 -11.78
C ILE A 306 -27.18 29.49 -12.75
N ASN A 307 -27.02 29.28 -14.05
CA ASN A 307 -27.37 30.27 -15.06
C ASN A 307 -28.89 30.52 -15.07
N GLU A 308 -29.72 29.48 -14.95
CA GLU A 308 -31.18 29.62 -14.84
C GLU A 308 -31.59 30.41 -13.59
N LEU A 309 -30.97 30.14 -12.44
CA LEU A 309 -31.25 30.87 -11.20
C LEU A 309 -30.82 32.34 -11.30
N ILE A 310 -29.67 32.63 -11.89
CA ILE A 310 -29.22 34.01 -12.11
C ILE A 310 -30.17 34.73 -13.07
N GLN A 311 -30.54 34.12 -14.19
CA GLN A 311 -31.45 34.72 -15.16
C GLN A 311 -32.83 35.02 -14.57
N SER A 312 -33.31 34.17 -13.67
CA SER A 312 -34.66 34.29 -13.09
C SER A 312 -34.73 35.11 -11.80
N LYS A 313 -33.67 35.17 -11.00
CA LYS A 313 -33.69 35.73 -9.64
C LYS A 313 -32.61 36.79 -9.35
N SER A 314 -31.66 37.01 -10.25
CA SER A 314 -30.64 38.06 -10.13
C SER A 314 -31.05 39.33 -10.87
N LYS A 315 -30.61 40.47 -10.36
CA LYS A 315 -30.66 41.75 -11.09
C LYS A 315 -29.48 41.91 -12.06
N GLU A 316 -28.40 41.20 -11.79
CA GLU A 316 -27.19 41.20 -12.60
C GLU A 316 -27.25 40.05 -13.61
N LYS A 317 -26.78 40.33 -14.82
CA LYS A 317 -26.67 39.30 -15.87
C LYS A 317 -25.25 38.75 -15.85
N ALA A 318 -25.11 37.51 -15.44
CA ALA A 318 -23.91 36.72 -15.61
C ALA A 318 -24.29 35.41 -16.32
N ASP A 319 -23.34 34.86 -17.08
CA ASP A 319 -23.49 33.62 -17.82
C ASP A 319 -22.18 32.85 -17.74
N PHE A 320 -22.24 31.64 -17.19
CA PHE A 320 -21.08 30.78 -16.98
C PHE A 320 -21.11 29.63 -17.98
N SER A 321 -20.11 29.56 -18.85
CA SER A 321 -19.97 28.50 -19.86
C SER A 321 -18.92 27.44 -19.51
N ASP A 322 -18.16 27.66 -18.44
CA ASP A 322 -17.04 26.81 -18.02
C ASP A 322 -17.06 26.64 -16.51
N TYR A 323 -17.17 25.39 -16.06
CA TYR A 323 -17.30 25.05 -14.65
C TYR A 323 -16.00 25.29 -13.87
N GLN A 324 -14.84 25.06 -14.50
CA GLN A 324 -13.54 25.28 -13.87
C GLN A 324 -13.34 26.78 -13.59
N GLN A 325 -13.68 27.63 -14.56
CA GLN A 325 -13.63 29.09 -14.39
C GLN A 325 -14.60 29.57 -13.32
N LEU A 326 -15.80 28.97 -13.25
CA LEU A 326 -16.78 29.28 -12.20
C LEU A 326 -16.21 28.99 -10.80
N ILE A 327 -15.69 27.79 -10.58
CA ILE A 327 -15.17 27.41 -9.25
C ILE A 327 -13.86 28.13 -8.90
N GLU A 328 -13.06 28.55 -9.88
CA GLU A 328 -11.85 29.35 -9.64
C GLU A 328 -12.18 30.82 -9.33
N GLY A 329 -13.21 31.37 -9.98
CA GLY A 329 -13.59 32.78 -9.84
C GLY A 329 -14.57 33.07 -8.71
N TYR A 330 -15.38 32.10 -8.29
CA TYR A 330 -16.51 32.32 -7.40
C TYR A 330 -16.57 31.33 -6.23
N ASP A 331 -17.14 31.79 -5.12
CA ASP A 331 -17.62 30.97 -4.01
C ASP A 331 -19.15 31.02 -3.98
N LEU A 332 -19.79 29.85 -3.82
CA LEU A 332 -21.24 29.73 -3.67
C LEU A 332 -21.64 29.83 -2.19
N PHE A 333 -22.69 30.60 -1.93
CA PHE A 333 -23.33 30.71 -0.62
C PHE A 333 -24.83 30.47 -0.74
N ILE A 334 -25.38 29.63 0.13
CA ILE A 334 -26.83 29.44 0.29
C ILE A 334 -27.19 29.90 1.71
N ASN A 335 -28.09 30.87 1.85
CA ASN A 335 -28.48 31.45 3.14
C ASN A 335 -27.28 31.87 4.03
N GLN A 336 -26.28 32.49 3.41
CA GLN A 336 -25.02 32.96 4.02
C GLN A 336 -24.03 31.86 4.43
N GLU A 337 -24.36 30.58 4.22
CA GLU A 337 -23.43 29.47 4.43
C GLU A 337 -22.67 29.16 3.13
N LYS A 338 -21.34 29.12 3.22
CA LYS A 338 -20.49 28.74 2.08
C LYS A 338 -20.68 27.25 1.78
N THR A 339 -20.88 26.92 0.52
CA THR A 339 -21.12 25.53 0.09
C THR A 339 -20.43 25.20 -1.23
N ASP A 340 -20.41 23.92 -1.58
CA ASP A 340 -19.97 23.42 -2.87
C ASP A 340 -21.03 23.71 -3.94
N PHE A 341 -20.57 24.00 -5.16
CA PHE A 341 -21.44 24.33 -6.28
C PHE A 341 -22.45 23.24 -6.62
N TRP A 342 -22.11 21.97 -6.44
CA TRP A 342 -23.02 20.86 -6.74
C TRP A 342 -24.25 20.86 -5.82
N GLN A 343 -24.19 21.46 -4.62
CA GLN A 343 -25.34 21.54 -3.71
C GLN A 343 -26.45 22.48 -4.21
N ILE A 344 -26.20 23.26 -5.26
CA ILE A 344 -27.23 24.10 -5.88
C ILE A 344 -28.42 23.28 -6.43
N VAL A 345 -28.22 22.00 -6.72
CA VAL A 345 -29.29 21.10 -7.20
C VAL A 345 -30.34 20.78 -6.13
N ASP A 346 -29.98 20.92 -4.85
CA ASP A 346 -30.90 20.73 -3.73
C ASP A 346 -31.73 22.00 -3.44
N VAL A 347 -31.46 23.10 -4.15
CA VAL A 347 -32.18 24.37 -4.01
C VAL A 347 -33.47 24.33 -4.84
N GLU A 348 -34.62 24.32 -4.17
CA GLU A 348 -35.90 24.47 -4.85
C GLU A 348 -36.04 25.88 -5.45
N SER A 349 -36.02 26.02 -6.78
CA SER A 349 -36.09 27.33 -7.47
C SER A 349 -37.26 28.24 -7.02
N LYS A 350 -38.39 27.64 -6.58
CA LYS A 350 -39.54 28.37 -6.03
C LYS A 350 -39.28 29.00 -4.65
N SER A 351 -38.39 28.44 -3.83
CA SER A 351 -38.03 29.00 -2.52
C SER A 351 -36.96 30.07 -2.62
N VAL A 352 -36.27 30.18 -3.76
CA VAL A 352 -35.28 31.24 -3.99
C VAL A 352 -35.97 32.58 -4.16
N THR A 353 -35.70 33.50 -3.25
CA THR A 353 -36.21 34.87 -3.29
C THR A 353 -35.32 35.77 -4.12
N LYS A 354 -34.00 35.57 -4.05
CA LYS A 354 -33.01 36.45 -4.67
C LYS A 354 -31.70 35.73 -4.90
N VAL A 355 -31.03 36.09 -6.01
CA VAL A 355 -29.61 35.77 -6.23
C VAL A 355 -28.83 37.08 -6.33
N GLU A 356 -27.68 37.16 -5.65
CA GLU A 356 -26.76 38.30 -5.72
C GLU A 356 -25.38 37.82 -6.16
N ILE A 357 -24.75 38.59 -7.04
CA ILE A 357 -23.35 38.42 -7.41
C ILE A 357 -22.60 39.57 -6.76
N ILE A 358 -21.59 39.26 -5.96
CA ILE A 358 -20.85 40.25 -5.18
C ILE A 358 -19.38 40.14 -5.56
N ASP A 359 -18.87 41.21 -6.18
CA ASP A 359 -17.45 41.33 -6.46
C ASP A 359 -16.65 41.45 -5.16
N SER A 360 -15.64 40.60 -5.00
CA SER A 360 -14.73 40.68 -3.86
C SER A 360 -13.51 41.52 -4.22
N LYS A 361 -13.08 42.38 -3.30
CA LYS A 361 -11.82 43.13 -3.44
C LYS A 361 -10.59 42.26 -3.17
N GLU A 362 -10.77 41.17 -2.41
CA GLU A 362 -9.74 40.19 -2.10
C GLU A 362 -10.35 38.77 -2.18
N GLY A 363 -9.76 37.89 -2.99
CA GLY A 363 -10.24 36.52 -3.18
C GLY A 363 -11.35 36.40 -4.24
N LYS A 364 -12.09 35.29 -4.17
CA LYS A 364 -13.14 34.95 -5.14
C LYS A 364 -14.37 35.84 -4.98
N ASN A 365 -15.05 36.10 -6.08
CA ASN A 365 -16.37 36.71 -6.09
C ASN A 365 -17.39 35.79 -5.40
N LYS A 366 -18.54 36.31 -5.00
CA LYS A 366 -19.55 35.52 -4.27
C LYS A 366 -20.84 35.44 -5.06
N ILE A 367 -21.42 34.24 -5.11
CA ILE A 367 -22.78 34.03 -5.57
C ILE A 367 -23.61 33.70 -4.33
N MET A 368 -24.53 34.59 -3.96
CA MET A 368 -25.38 34.48 -2.78
C MET A 368 -26.79 34.08 -3.23
N ILE A 369 -27.25 32.91 -2.79
CA ILE A 369 -28.62 32.43 -2.97
C ILE A 369 -29.38 32.63 -1.66
N HIS A 370 -30.50 33.36 -1.72
CA HIS A 370 -31.38 33.62 -0.59
C HIS A 370 -32.66 32.80 -0.75
N GLN A 371 -33.03 32.00 0.26
CA GLN A 371 -34.26 31.20 0.31
C GLN A 371 -35.20 31.68 1.42
N ASP A 372 -36.50 31.43 1.23
CA ASP A 372 -37.56 31.65 2.24
C ASP A 372 -37.55 30.64 3.39
#